data_AF-A0AAE9Y833-F1
#
_entry.id   AF-A0AAE9Y833-F1
#
_cell.length_a   1.000
_cell.length_b   1.000
_cell.length_c   1.000
_cell.angle_alpha   90.00
_cell.angle_beta   90.00
_cell.angle_gamma   90.00
#
_symmetry.space_group_name_H-M   'P 1'
#
loop_
_entity.id
_entity.type
_entity.pdbx_description
1 polymer ?
#
loop_
_entity_poly.entity_id
_entity_poly.type
_entity_poly.pdbx_seq_one_letter_code
_entity_poly.pdbx_strand_id
1 'polypeptide(L)'
;MDEQLEALRQFDSELRAFNEELRHAFADLEARQEATLPTWDDSVRRMVETRIEDARGPIEGYLQREAETFERFVAERIRRLEGYLHGR
;
A
#
# COMPACT_ATOMS: atom_id res chain seq x y z
N MET A 1 -16.80 15.85 -17.23
CA MET A 1 -17.30 15.08 -16.05
C MET A 1 -17.03 13.60 -16.23
N ASP A 2 -17.31 13.01 -17.40
CA ASP A 2 -16.92 11.61 -17.69
C ASP A 2 -15.39 11.39 -17.63
N GLU A 3 -14.59 12.32 -18.15
CA GLU A 3 -13.12 12.29 -18.01
C GLU A 3 -12.64 12.25 -16.56
N GLN A 4 -13.35 12.92 -15.64
CA GLN A 4 -13.02 12.88 -14.21
C GLN A 4 -13.39 11.55 -13.56
N LEU A 5 -14.49 10.93 -14.02
CA LEU A 5 -14.87 9.58 -13.60
C LEU A 5 -13.85 8.54 -14.09
N GLU A 6 -13.38 8.68 -15.32
CA GLU A 6 -12.34 7.82 -15.89
C GLU A 6 -11.01 7.97 -15.17
N ALA A 7 -10.58 9.21 -14.90
CA ALA A 7 -9.40 9.48 -14.08
C ALA A 7 -9.51 8.89 -12.66
N LEU A 8 -10.69 8.97 -12.03
CA LEU A 8 -10.92 8.37 -10.71
C LEU A 8 -10.88 6.84 -10.73
N ARG A 9 -11.42 6.20 -11.78
CA ARG A 9 -11.33 4.74 -11.95
C ARG A 9 -9.89 4.30 -12.17
N GLN A 10 -9.14 5.05 -12.97
CA GLN A 10 -7.71 4.80 -13.15
C GLN A 10 -6.98 4.91 -11.80
N PHE A 11 -7.24 5.98 -11.05
CA PHE A 11 -6.65 6.17 -9.72
C PHE A 11 -7.01 5.04 -8.74
N ASP A 12 -8.27 4.55 -8.72
CA ASP A 12 -8.67 3.41 -7.89
C ASP A 12 -7.86 2.15 -8.25
N SER A 13 -7.69 1.89 -9.54
CA SER A 13 -6.89 0.76 -10.03
C SER A 13 -5.42 0.89 -9.62
N GLU A 14 -4.82 2.06 -9.79
CA GLU A 14 -3.43 2.33 -9.42
C GLU A 14 -3.22 2.24 -7.90
N LEU A 15 -4.16 2.74 -7.10
CA LEU A 15 -4.12 2.66 -5.64
C LEU A 15 -4.14 1.21 -5.14
N ARG A 16 -5.02 0.37 -5.72
CA ARG A 16 -5.09 -1.06 -5.37
C ARG A 16 -3.80 -1.78 -5.72
N ALA A 17 -3.28 -1.54 -6.93
CA ALA A 17 -2.03 -2.13 -7.39
C ALA A 17 -0.86 -1.71 -6.50
N PHE A 18 -0.77 -0.43 -6.15
CA PHE A 18 0.23 0.08 -5.20
C PHE A 18 0.13 -0.60 -3.84
N ASN A 19 -1.08 -0.74 -3.28
CA ASN A 19 -1.27 -1.40 -1.99
C ASN A 19 -0.89 -2.88 -2.02
N GLU A 20 -1.18 -3.57 -3.12
CA GLU A 20 -0.78 -4.97 -3.33
C GLU A 20 0.74 -5.11 -3.46
N GLU A 21 1.37 -4.26 -4.27
CA GLU A 21 2.83 -4.24 -4.44
C GLU A 21 3.54 -3.92 -3.11
N LEU A 22 3.02 -2.98 -2.34
CA LEU A 22 3.57 -2.64 -1.02
C LEU A 22 3.49 -3.82 -0.04
N ARG A 23 2.37 -4.57 -0.03
CA ARG A 23 2.23 -5.78 0.80
C ARG A 23 3.25 -6.84 0.40
N HIS A 24 3.41 -7.08 -0.90
CA HIS A 24 4.38 -8.06 -1.40
C HIS A 24 5.80 -7.67 -1.10
N ALA A 25 6.19 -6.42 -1.39
CA ALA A 25 7.53 -5.92 -1.13
C ALA A 25 7.88 -5.98 0.36
N PHE A 26 6.91 -5.67 1.23
CA PHE A 26 7.11 -5.74 2.68
C PHE A 26 7.27 -7.20 3.17
N ALA A 27 6.40 -8.12 2.74
CA ALA A 27 6.53 -9.53 3.07
C ALA A 27 7.85 -10.14 2.56
N ASP A 28 8.27 -9.78 1.35
CA ASP A 28 9.56 -10.19 0.78
C ASP A 28 10.74 -9.66 1.60
N LEU A 29 10.67 -8.41 2.07
CA LEU A 29 11.69 -7.82 2.92
C LEU A 29 11.82 -8.58 4.23
N GLU A 30 10.70 -8.92 4.88
CA GLU A 30 10.68 -9.68 6.13
C GLU A 30 11.26 -11.09 5.95
N ALA A 31 10.86 -11.80 4.89
CA ALA A 31 11.38 -13.13 4.59
C ALA A 31 12.90 -13.10 4.32
N ARG A 32 13.38 -12.10 3.58
CA ARG A 32 14.82 -11.94 3.30
C ARG A 32 15.59 -11.55 4.55
N GLN A 33 15.02 -10.73 5.42
CA GLN A 33 15.60 -10.38 6.71
C GLN A 33 15.80 -11.66 7.55
N GLU A 34 14.76 -12.47 7.71
CA GLU A 34 14.83 -13.74 8.46
C GLU A 34 15.90 -14.69 7.90
N ALA A 35 16.00 -14.80 6.57
CA ALA A 35 16.97 -15.67 5.93
C ALA A 35 18.43 -15.15 6.02
N THR A 36 18.62 -13.83 6.01
CA THR A 36 19.95 -13.23 5.77
C THR A 36 20.63 -12.75 7.06
N LEU A 37 19.88 -12.19 8.01
CA LEU A 37 20.44 -11.64 9.26
C LEU A 37 21.32 -12.61 10.06
N PRO A 38 21.05 -13.94 10.13
CA PRO A 38 21.91 -14.87 10.86
C PRO A 38 23.32 -15.00 10.29
N THR A 39 23.54 -14.62 9.02
CA THR A 39 24.82 -14.77 8.32
C THR A 39 25.69 -13.52 8.36
N TRP A 40 25.16 -12.41 8.86
CA TRP A 40 25.83 -11.11 8.85
C TRP A 40 26.56 -10.83 10.15
N ASP A 41 27.69 -10.14 10.05
CA ASP A 41 28.40 -9.60 11.21
C ASP A 41 27.55 -8.55 11.95
N ASP A 42 27.77 -8.45 13.26
CA ASP A 42 26.91 -7.77 14.22
C ASP A 42 26.70 -6.28 13.93
N SER A 43 27.68 -5.64 13.29
CA SER A 43 27.65 -4.19 13.00
C SER A 43 26.72 -3.84 11.83
N VAL A 44 26.77 -4.62 10.73
CA VAL A 44 25.92 -4.44 9.56
C VAL A 44 24.51 -4.90 9.84
N ARG A 45 24.37 -6.01 10.58
CA ARG A 45 23.09 -6.54 11.05
C ARG A 45 22.29 -5.49 11.82
N ARG A 46 22.87 -4.89 12.87
CA ARG A 46 22.19 -3.88 13.69
C ARG A 46 21.74 -2.66 12.88
N MET A 47 22.58 -2.18 11.96
CA MET A 47 22.22 -1.06 11.11
C MET A 47 21.00 -1.35 10.23
N VAL A 48 20.92 -2.56 9.66
CA VAL A 48 19.81 -2.95 8.79
C VAL A 48 18.55 -3.27 9.61
N GLU A 49 18.66 -3.93 10.75
CA GLU A 49 17.54 -4.14 11.69
C GLU A 49 16.90 -2.81 12.09
N THR A 50 17.70 -1.80 12.48
CA THR A 50 17.16 -0.47 12.84
C THR A 50 16.40 0.17 11.69
N ARG A 51 16.96 0.16 10.47
CA ARG A 51 16.29 0.77 9.31
C ARG A 51 14.99 0.07 8.92
N ILE A 52 14.93 -1.25 9.06
CA ILE A 52 13.72 -2.01 8.76
C ILE A 52 12.67 -1.72 9.84
N GLU A 53 13.03 -1.71 11.11
CA GLU A 53 12.12 -1.37 12.20
C GLU A 53 11.55 0.05 12.07
N ASP A 54 12.40 1.03 11.71
CA ASP A 54 11.96 2.41 11.47
C ASP A 54 10.91 2.51 10.35
N ALA A 55 11.01 1.65 9.33
CA ALA A 55 10.08 1.60 8.20
C ALA A 55 8.84 0.73 8.48
N ARG A 56 8.95 -0.30 9.32
CA ARG A 56 7.89 -1.27 9.63
C ARG A 56 6.64 -0.59 10.18
N GLY A 57 6.78 0.21 11.23
CA GLY A 57 5.65 0.86 11.90
C GLY A 57 4.75 1.68 10.96
N PRO A 58 5.33 2.62 10.17
CA PRO A 58 4.57 3.38 9.17
C PRO A 58 3.91 2.51 8.10
N ILE A 59 4.62 1.51 7.55
CA ILE A 59 4.10 0.65 6.47
C ILE A 59 2.94 -0.21 6.97
N GLU A 60 3.11 -0.89 8.12
CA GLU A 60 2.05 -1.68 8.74
C GLU A 60 0.85 -0.80 9.12
N GLY A 61 1.11 0.38 9.69
CA GLY A 61 0.07 1.34 10.05
C GLY A 61 -0.78 1.75 8.84
N TYR A 62 -0.11 2.07 7.73
CA TYR A 62 -0.77 2.40 6.47
C TYR A 62 -1.57 1.21 5.93
N LEU A 63 -0.95 0.04 5.79
CA LEU A 63 -1.58 -1.15 5.20
C LEU A 63 -2.78 -1.66 6.02
N GLN A 64 -2.74 -1.55 7.35
CA GLN A 64 -3.81 -2.04 8.23
C GLN A 64 -5.00 -1.10 8.34
N ARG A 65 -4.79 0.22 8.26
CA ARG A 65 -5.85 1.21 8.57
C ARG A 65 -6.19 2.11 7.39
N GLU A 66 -5.17 2.61 6.72
CA GLU A 66 -5.32 3.70 5.75
C GLU A 66 -5.61 3.16 4.35
N ALA A 67 -4.93 2.10 3.92
CA ALA A 67 -5.09 1.50 2.60
C ALA A 67 -6.56 1.14 2.29
N GLU A 68 -7.21 0.34 3.15
CA GLU A 68 -8.62 -0.04 2.96
C GLU A 68 -9.56 1.16 3.06
N THR A 69 -9.23 2.13 3.92
CA THR A 69 -10.05 3.34 4.07
C THR A 69 -10.00 4.21 2.82
N PHE A 70 -8.82 4.40 2.23
CA PHE A 70 -8.66 5.13 0.98
C PHE A 70 -9.33 4.40 -0.19
N GLU A 71 -9.16 3.08 -0.32
CA GLU A 71 -9.84 2.29 -1.35
C GLU A 71 -11.37 2.41 -1.25
N ARG A 72 -11.95 2.30 -0.05
CA ARG A 72 -13.39 2.47 0.15
C ARG A 72 -13.86 3.88 -0.19
N PHE A 73 -13.09 4.89 0.21
CA PHE A 73 -13.42 6.28 -0.08
C PHE A 73 -13.48 6.55 -1.58
N VAL A 74 -12.47 6.11 -2.34
CA VAL A 74 -12.41 6.28 -3.80
C VAL A 74 -13.55 5.50 -4.47
N ALA A 75 -13.77 4.24 -4.10
CA ALA A 75 -14.85 3.42 -4.64
C ALA A 75 -16.25 4.00 -4.36
N GLU A 76 -16.47 4.60 -3.19
CA GLU A 76 -17.72 5.32 -2.91
C GLU A 76 -17.86 6.58 -3.78
N ARG A 77 -16.78 7.32 -3.99
CA ARG A 77 -16.81 8.53 -4.82
C ARG A 77 -17.12 8.21 -6.28
N ILE A 78 -16.54 7.14 -6.83
CA ILE A 78 -16.83 6.61 -8.17
C ILE A 78 -18.33 6.29 -8.28
N ARG A 79 -18.87 5.48 -7.36
CA ARG A 79 -20.29 5.10 -7.36
C ARG A 79 -21.23 6.31 -7.34
N ARG A 80 -20.93 7.33 -6.53
CA ARG A 80 -21.73 8.57 -6.46
C ARG A 80 -21.68 9.36 -7.77
N LEU A 81 -20.51 9.43 -8.43
CA LEU A 81 -20.37 10.12 -9.71
C LEU A 81 -21.06 9.36 -10.85
N GLU A 82 -20.96 8.04 -10.87
CA GLU A 82 -21.68 7.19 -11.81
C GLU A 82 -23.19 7.39 -11.70
N GLY A 83 -23.73 7.40 -10.48
CA GLY A 83 -25.15 7.66 -10.26
C GLY A 83 -25.58 9.05 -10.70
N TYR A 84 -24.77 10.07 -10.41
CA TYR A 84 -25.04 11.45 -10.83
C TYR A 84 -25.03 11.64 -12.35
N LEU A 85 -24.08 11.01 -13.06
CA LEU A 85 -23.89 11.20 -14.51
C LEU A 85 -24.81 10.31 -15.35
N HIS A 86 -25.17 9.13 -14.84
CA HIS A 86 -25.91 8.12 -15.62
C HIS A 86 -27.28 7.77 -15.03
N GLY A 87 -27.72 8.44 -13.96
CA GLY A 87 -29.04 8.27 -13.37
C GLY A 87 -29.29 6.89 -12.76
N ARG A 88 -28.23 6.25 -12.24
CA ARG A 88 -28.30 4.99 -11.49
C ARG A 88 -28.31 5.20 -9.98
#